data_AF-A0A351KRL2-F1
#
_entry.id   AF-A0A351KRL2-F1
#
_cell.length_a   1.000
_cell.length_b   1.000
_cell.length_c   1.000
_cell.angle_alpha   90.00
_cell.angle_beta   90.00
_cell.angle_gamma   90.00
#
_symmetry.space_group_name_H-M   'P 1'
#
loop_
_entity.id
_entity.type
_entity.pdbx_description
1 polymer ?
#
loop_
_entity_poly.entity_id
_entity_poly.type
_entity_poly.pdbx_seq_one_letter_code
_entity_poly.pdbx_strand_id
1 'polypeptide(L)'
;ANQRYATDGPRAALFKDLAGKIGIPSQTYVHRTDLGCGSTIGPIASARLGVPTIDCGVPMWAMHSARESAGVRDQWAFKQLLQGFLEEPLSL
;
A
#
# COMPACT_ATOMS: atom_id res chain seq x y z
N ALA A 1 15.41 -0.28 -11.02
CA ALA A 1 14.10 0.36 -10.79
C ALA A 1 14.28 1.46 -9.77
N ASN A 2 13.72 2.66 -9.99
CA ASN A 2 13.80 3.76 -9.02
C ASN A 2 12.77 3.46 -7.91
N GLN A 3 13.20 3.04 -6.71
CA GLN A 3 12.30 2.61 -5.62
C GLN A 3 11.55 3.80 -5.00
N ARG A 4 10.52 4.29 -5.71
CA ARG A 4 9.60 5.34 -5.25
C ARG A 4 8.65 4.85 -4.13
N TYR A 5 8.50 3.52 -4.06
CA TYR A 5 7.73 2.77 -3.08
C TYR A 5 8.63 1.64 -2.55
N ALA A 6 8.56 1.34 -1.26
CA ALA A 6 9.35 0.31 -0.57
C ALA A 6 8.86 -1.12 -0.81
N THR A 7 7.67 -1.27 -1.40
CA THR A 7 7.03 -2.56 -1.67
C THR A 7 7.88 -3.43 -2.60
N ASP A 8 8.15 -4.67 -2.19
CA ASP A 8 8.76 -5.71 -3.01
C ASP A 8 7.87 -6.97 -3.10
N GLY A 9 8.36 -8.01 -3.78
CA GLY A 9 7.61 -9.24 -4.03
C GLY A 9 7.08 -9.92 -2.75
N PRO A 10 7.95 -10.29 -1.79
CA PRO A 10 7.52 -10.91 -0.54
C PRO A 10 6.51 -10.08 0.25
N ARG A 11 6.72 -8.75 0.35
CA ARG A 11 5.81 -7.86 1.08
C ARG A 11 4.46 -7.74 0.38
N ALA A 12 4.45 -7.66 -0.95
CA ALA A 12 3.22 -7.68 -1.74
C ALA A 12 2.45 -9.01 -1.59
N ALA A 13 3.15 -10.14 -1.45
CA ALA A 13 2.53 -11.43 -1.21
C ALA A 13 1.83 -11.49 0.16
N LEU A 14 2.51 -11.04 1.23
CA LEU A 14 1.92 -10.93 2.57
C LEU A 14 0.64 -10.09 2.59
N PHE A 15 0.66 -8.94 1.92
CA PHE A 15 -0.50 -8.08 1.80
C PHE A 15 -1.68 -8.77 1.08
N LYS A 16 -1.40 -9.46 -0.03
CA LYS A 16 -2.42 -10.15 -0.82
C LYS A 16 -3.00 -11.36 -0.09
N ASP A 17 -2.16 -12.09 0.64
CA ASP A 17 -2.58 -13.20 1.50
C ASP A 17 -3.54 -12.71 2.59
N LEU A 18 -3.16 -11.67 3.34
CA LEU A 18 -4.02 -11.06 4.36
C LEU A 18 -5.33 -10.56 3.76
N ALA A 19 -5.29 -9.81 2.66
CA ALA A 19 -6.49 -9.32 1.99
C ALA A 19 -7.43 -10.47 1.55
N GLY A 20 -6.85 -11.58 1.08
CA GLY A 20 -7.58 -12.79 0.72
C GLY A 20 -8.23 -13.47 1.93
N LYS A 21 -7.50 -13.61 3.05
CA LYS A 21 -8.01 -14.21 4.30
C LYS A 21 -9.22 -13.46 4.86
N ILE A 22 -9.16 -12.12 4.86
CA ILE A 22 -10.25 -11.28 5.37
C ILE A 22 -11.31 -10.94 4.31
N GLY A 23 -11.17 -11.48 3.09
CA GLY A 23 -12.18 -11.39 2.03
C GLY A 23 -12.38 -9.99 1.43
N ILE A 24 -11.33 -9.15 1.40
CA ILE A 24 -11.40 -7.81 0.80
C ILE A 24 -10.70 -7.74 -0.56
N PRO A 25 -11.17 -6.89 -1.49
CA PRO A 25 -10.49 -6.68 -2.76
C PRO A 25 -9.14 -5.98 -2.54
N SER A 26 -8.14 -6.36 -3.34
CA SER A 26 -6.85 -5.66 -3.43
C SER A 26 -6.45 -5.44 -4.88
N GLN A 27 -5.66 -4.40 -5.10
CA GLN A 27 -5.15 -4.04 -6.43
C GLN A 27 -3.65 -3.71 -6.35
N THR A 28 -2.94 -3.92 -7.46
CA THR A 28 -1.52 -3.54 -7.58
C THR A 28 -1.41 -2.29 -8.43
N TYR A 29 -0.77 -1.25 -7.88
CA TYR A 29 -0.41 -0.05 -8.62
C TYR A 29 1.08 -0.09 -8.97
N VAL A 30 1.38 0.17 -10.23
CA VAL A 30 2.75 0.41 -10.71
C VAL A 30 2.74 1.66 -11.58
N HIS A 31 3.75 2.50 -11.40
CA HIS A 31 3.91 3.69 -12.24
C HIS A 31 4.69 3.33 -13.51
N ARG A 32 4.32 3.96 -14.62
CA ARG A 32 5.04 3.87 -15.88
C ARG A 32 6.43 4.47 -15.75
N THR A 33 7.47 3.74 -16.13
CA THR A 33 8.86 4.15 -15.90
C THR A 33 9.33 5.33 -16.74
N ASP A 34 8.60 5.64 -17.82
CA ASP A 34 8.87 6.78 -18.71
C ASP A 34 8.25 8.10 -18.22
N LEU A 35 7.49 8.07 -17.12
CA LEU A 35 6.84 9.24 -16.53
C LEU A 35 7.43 9.59 -15.14
N GLY A 36 7.38 10.87 -14.79
CA GLY A 36 7.72 11.34 -13.46
C GLY A 36 6.69 10.88 -12.42
N CYS A 37 7.17 10.34 -11.30
CA CYS A 37 6.35 9.86 -10.20
C CYS A 37 6.75 10.53 -8.88
N GLY A 38 5.76 10.82 -8.04
CA GLY A 38 5.98 11.13 -6.64
C GLY A 38 6.66 9.97 -5.89
N SER A 39 7.20 10.25 -4.72
CA SER A 39 7.74 9.27 -3.78
C SER A 39 6.93 9.30 -2.50
N THR A 40 7.00 8.22 -1.71
CA THR A 40 6.44 8.19 -0.36
C THR A 40 7.54 8.23 0.70
N ILE A 41 7.14 8.15 1.97
CA ILE A 41 8.06 7.98 3.10
C ILE A 41 8.54 6.53 3.28
N GLY A 42 7.94 5.55 2.59
CA GLY A 42 8.25 4.13 2.75
C GLY A 42 9.74 3.81 2.55
N PRO A 43 10.36 4.22 1.41
CA PRO A 43 11.78 3.96 1.16
C PRO A 43 12.71 4.52 2.24
N ILE A 44 12.46 5.76 2.70
CA ILE A 44 13.30 6.39 3.72
C ILE A 44 13.08 5.76 5.11
N ALA A 45 11.85 5.37 5.45
CA ALA A 45 11.55 4.68 6.71
C ALA A 45 12.22 3.30 6.75
N SER A 46 12.09 2.51 5.67
CA SER A 46 12.71 1.19 5.57
C SER A 46 14.24 1.26 5.64
N ALA A 47 14.85 2.18 4.91
CA ALA A 47 16.32 2.35 4.92
C ALA A 47 16.86 2.79 6.29
N ARG A 48 16.13 3.62 7.04
CA ARG A 48 16.58 4.12 8.34
C ARG A 48 16.33 3.16 9.49
N LEU A 49 15.22 2.42 9.46
CA LEU A 49 14.82 1.53 10.55
C LEU A 49 15.24 0.08 10.33
N GLY A 50 15.59 -0.31 9.10
CA GLY A 50 15.85 -1.70 8.74
C GLY A 50 14.60 -2.59 8.80
N VAL A 51 13.41 -2.00 8.89
CA VAL A 51 12.14 -2.73 9.01
C VAL A 51 11.55 -2.97 7.60
N PRO A 52 11.15 -4.21 7.29
CA PRO A 52 10.38 -4.53 6.09
C PRO A 52 9.15 -3.60 5.97
N THR A 53 9.05 -2.85 4.88
CA THR A 53 8.03 -1.81 4.70
C THR A 53 7.24 -2.03 3.42
N ILE A 54 5.92 -1.91 3.51
CA ILE A 54 5.02 -1.89 2.35
C ILE A 54 4.37 -0.53 2.20
N ASP A 55 4.36 0.01 0.99
CA ASP A 55 3.51 1.15 0.63
C ASP A 55 2.18 0.63 0.11
N CYS A 56 1.10 1.06 0.76
CA CYS A 56 -0.27 0.75 0.39
C CYS A 56 -1.18 1.94 0.70
N GLY A 57 -2.36 1.98 0.08
CA GLY A 57 -3.33 3.05 0.28
C GLY A 57 -4.58 2.88 -0.54
N VAL A 58 -5.51 3.83 -0.39
CA VAL A 58 -6.79 3.86 -1.09
C VAL A 58 -6.66 4.61 -2.42
N PRO A 59 -7.17 4.05 -3.53
CA PRO A 59 -7.20 4.78 -4.79
C PRO A 59 -8.06 6.03 -4.69
N MET A 60 -7.57 7.13 -5.28
CA MET A 60 -8.23 8.42 -5.26
C MET A 60 -8.02 9.17 -6.58
N TRP A 61 -8.91 10.11 -6.85
CA TRP A 61 -8.83 11.04 -7.97
C TRP A 61 -8.40 12.43 -7.51
N ALA A 62 -7.72 13.14 -8.41
CA ALA A 62 -7.29 14.52 -8.25
C ALA A 62 -6.40 14.76 -7.01
N MET A 63 -5.45 13.85 -6.73
CA MET A 63 -4.47 14.02 -5.65
C MET A 63 -3.77 15.38 -5.75
N HIS A 64 -3.72 16.11 -4.63
CA HIS A 64 -3.24 17.50 -4.51
C HIS A 64 -4.20 18.61 -5.03
N SER A 65 -5.43 18.27 -5.40
CA SER A 65 -6.48 19.26 -5.66
C SER A 65 -7.02 19.87 -4.36
N ALA A 66 -7.61 21.07 -4.43
CA ALA A 66 -8.40 21.63 -3.33
C ALA A 66 -9.63 20.76 -2.97
N ARG A 67 -10.06 19.91 -3.89
CA ARG A 67 -11.10 18.90 -3.68
C ARG A 67 -10.70 17.58 -4.31
N GLU A 68 -10.59 16.57 -3.47
CA GLU A 68 -10.20 15.21 -3.85
C GLU A 68 -11.41 14.27 -3.81
N SER A 69 -11.31 13.07 -4.37
CA SER A 69 -12.42 12.10 -4.38
C SER A 69 -11.91 10.67 -4.29
N ALA A 70 -12.58 9.84 -3.48
CA ALA A 70 -12.24 8.44 -3.26
C ALA A 70 -13.51 7.61 -3.05
N GLY A 71 -13.42 6.29 -3.25
CA GLY A 71 -14.55 5.39 -3.02
C GLY A 71 -14.76 5.11 -1.53
N VAL A 72 -16.02 5.20 -1.07
CA VAL A 72 -16.37 4.89 0.33
C VAL A 72 -16.08 3.43 0.70
N ARG A 73 -16.25 2.51 -0.25
CA ARG A 73 -15.96 1.09 -0.05
C ARG A 73 -14.46 0.80 0.03
N ASP A 74 -13.64 1.59 -0.67
CA ASP A 74 -12.18 1.45 -0.62
C ASP A 74 -11.65 1.83 0.76
N GLN A 75 -12.18 2.90 1.35
CA GLN A 75 -11.85 3.31 2.73
C GLN A 75 -12.29 2.26 3.76
N TRP A 76 -13.49 1.69 3.60
CA TRP A 76 -13.94 0.59 4.46
C TRP A 76 -13.02 -0.63 4.36
N ALA A 77 -12.69 -1.07 3.15
CA ALA A 77 -11.79 -2.20 2.94
C ALA A 77 -10.39 -1.93 3.52
N PHE A 78 -9.87 -0.71 3.34
CA PHE A 78 -8.56 -0.33 3.89
C PHE A 78 -8.53 -0.33 5.42
N LYS A 79 -9.61 0.11 6.07
CA LYS A 79 -9.76 -0.03 7.52
C LYS A 79 -9.70 -1.50 7.95
N GLN A 80 -10.47 -2.37 7.30
CA GLN A 80 -10.47 -3.81 7.61
C GLN A 80 -9.08 -4.44 7.44
N LEU A 81 -8.34 -4.03 6.39
CA LEU A 81 -6.96 -4.46 6.17
C LEU A 81 -6.04 -4.05 7.32
N LEU A 82 -6.07 -2.79 7.73
CA LEU A 82 -5.22 -2.28 8.82
C LEU A 82 -5.52 -2.97 10.14
N GLN A 83 -6.80 -3.25 10.42
CA GLN A 83 -7.20 -4.03 11.59
C GLN A 83 -6.67 -5.46 11.51
N GLY A 84 -6.89 -6.15 10.38
CA GLY A 84 -6.39 -7.50 10.16
C GLY A 84 -4.86 -7.60 10.26
N PHE A 85 -4.13 -6.58 9.81
CA PHE A 85 -2.66 -6.53 9.91
C PHE A 85 -2.17 -6.43 11.36
N LEU A 86 -2.91 -5.74 12.23
CA LEU A 86 -2.56 -5.61 13.65
C LEU A 86 -2.98 -6.82 14.48
N GLU A 87 -4.02 -7.53 14.05
CA GLU A 87 -4.61 -8.67 14.76
C GLU A 87 -4.01 -10.01 14.34
N GLU A 88 -3.66 -10.21 13.06
CA GLU A 88 -3.04 -11.44 12.60
C GLU A 88 -1.54 -11.48 12.95
N PRO A 89 -1.06 -12.54 13.63
CA PRO A 89 0.37 -12.74 13.78
C PRO A 89 1.00 -12.96 12.41
N LEU A 90 1.93 -12.09 12.02
CA LEU A 90 2.70 -12.24 10.80
C LEU A 90 3.48 -13.56 10.86
N SER A 91 3.05 -14.57 10.11
CA SER A 91 3.84 -15.77 9.88
C SER A 91 4.99 -15.41 8.94
N LEU A 92 6.14 -15.08 9.51
CA LEU A 92 7.40 -14.86 8.81
C LEU A 92 8.13 -16.19 8.57
#